data_AF-A0A2H0PZW4-F1
#
_entry.id   AF-A0A2H0PZW4-F1
#
_cell.length_a   1.000
_cell.length_b   1.000
_cell.length_c   1.000
_cell.angle_alpha   90.00
_cell.angle_beta   90.00
_cell.angle_gamma   90.00
#
_symmetry.space_group_name_H-M   'P 1'
#
loop_
_entity.id
_entity.type
_entity.pdbx_description
1 polymer ?
#
loop_
_entity_poly.entity_id
_entity_poly.type
_entity_poly.pdbx_seq_one_letter_code
_entity_poly.pdbx_strand_id
1 'polypeptide(L)'
;MKASSLFLILIIETAIVTLLQLVPVNINAELLTTNSKFVFGVIGSNNIAIIILLLFLVFFVYLTAKSKKAVYTLADILLIAGVASNLLDRAFRGGATDYISIGRLPTFNIADIFIIIGLIVLGVNYLTRSKEKTR
;
A
#
# COMPACT_ATOMS: atom_id res chain seq x y z
N MET A 1 -26.02 1.52 -0.54
CA MET A 1 -24.80 1.33 -1.36
C MET A 1 -24.49 -0.15 -1.46
N LYS A 2 -24.22 -0.70 -2.65
CA LYS A 2 -23.77 -2.09 -2.77
C LYS A 2 -22.38 -2.19 -2.11
N ALA A 3 -22.08 -3.26 -1.39
CA ALA A 3 -20.74 -3.49 -0.79
C ALA A 3 -19.60 -3.35 -1.82
N SER A 4 -19.94 -3.57 -3.09
CA SER A 4 -19.04 -3.40 -4.20
C SER A 4 -18.62 -1.95 -4.48
N SER A 5 -19.47 -0.98 -4.14
CA SER A 5 -19.23 0.46 -4.30
C SER A 5 -18.27 0.98 -3.24
N LEU A 6 -18.43 0.53 -1.99
CA LEU A 6 -17.56 0.90 -0.86
C LEU A 6 -16.12 0.41 -1.07
N PHE A 7 -15.96 -0.81 -1.56
CA PHE A 7 -14.64 -1.37 -1.80
C PHE A 7 -13.87 -0.62 -2.90
N LEU A 8 -14.59 -0.20 -3.96
CA LEU A 8 -14.00 0.59 -5.03
C LEU A 8 -13.58 1.98 -4.54
N ILE A 9 -14.41 2.61 -3.70
CA ILE A 9 -14.10 3.91 -3.08
C ILE A 9 -12.84 3.79 -2.21
N LEU A 10 -12.71 2.73 -1.41
CA LEU A 10 -11.52 2.54 -0.56
C LEU A 10 -10.24 2.28 -1.37
N ILE A 11 -10.33 1.51 -2.46
CA ILE A 11 -9.21 1.34 -3.41
C ILE A 11 -8.84 2.68 -4.05
N ILE A 12 -9.83 3.47 -4.44
CA ILE A 12 -9.61 4.78 -5.05
C ILE A 12 -9.00 5.74 -4.02
N GLU A 13 -9.48 5.77 -2.78
CA GLU A 13 -8.90 6.58 -1.71
C GLU A 13 -7.47 6.17 -1.40
N THR A 14 -7.19 4.87 -1.26
CA THR A 14 -5.81 4.39 -1.03
C THR A 14 -4.91 4.69 -2.22
N ALA A 15 -5.38 4.48 -3.45
CA ALA A 15 -4.63 4.84 -4.64
C ALA A 15 -4.42 6.35 -4.79
N ILE A 16 -5.41 7.18 -4.43
CA ILE A 16 -5.31 8.65 -4.42
C ILE A 16 -4.32 9.10 -3.35
N VAL A 17 -4.40 8.54 -2.13
CA VAL A 17 -3.38 8.78 -1.10
C VAL A 17 -2.02 8.38 -1.65
N THR A 18 -1.89 7.27 -2.38
CA THR A 18 -0.65 6.86 -3.05
C THR A 18 -0.21 7.74 -4.21
N LEU A 19 -1.15 8.37 -4.93
CA LEU A 19 -0.85 9.25 -6.06
C LEU A 19 -0.53 10.68 -5.61
N LEU A 20 -1.18 11.14 -4.55
CA LEU A 20 -0.87 12.41 -3.87
C LEU A 20 0.53 12.39 -3.26
N GLN A 21 1.07 11.20 -2.98
CA GLN A 21 2.47 11.00 -2.60
C GLN A 21 3.45 11.26 -3.77
N LEU A 22 3.00 11.34 -5.02
CA LEU A 22 3.85 11.70 -6.17
C LEU A 22 4.02 13.22 -6.37
N VAL A 23 3.38 14.05 -5.54
CA VAL A 23 3.58 15.50 -5.53
C VAL A 23 4.92 15.80 -4.84
N PRO A 24 5.84 16.55 -5.46
CA PRO A 24 7.20 16.69 -4.96
C PRO A 24 7.22 17.44 -3.62
N VAL A 25 7.49 16.71 -2.54
CA VAL A 25 7.88 17.27 -1.23
C VAL A 25 9.40 17.34 -1.17
N ASN A 26 9.89 18.42 -0.59
CA ASN A 26 11.23 19.00 -0.76
C ASN A 26 12.44 18.05 -0.72
N ILE A 27 13.45 18.41 -1.52
CA ILE A 27 14.53 17.59 -2.07
C ILE A 27 15.76 17.59 -1.15
N ASN A 28 15.85 16.63 -0.23
CA ASN A 28 17.14 16.21 0.32
C ASN A 28 17.25 14.69 0.10
N ALA A 29 17.82 14.32 -1.05
CA ALA A 29 17.99 12.92 -1.45
C ALA A 29 19.19 12.30 -0.73
N GLU A 30 19.03 12.01 0.57
CA GLU A 30 19.91 11.06 1.24
C GLU A 30 19.55 9.64 0.76
N LEU A 31 20.57 8.85 0.40
CA LEU A 31 20.40 7.47 -0.10
C LEU A 31 19.82 6.51 0.95
N LEU A 32 19.76 6.93 2.21
CA LEU A 32 19.18 6.16 3.31
C LEU A 32 18.47 7.12 4.26
N THR A 33 17.14 7.09 4.24
CA THR A 33 16.30 7.93 5.12
C THR A 33 15.41 7.05 5.99
N THR A 34 15.27 7.38 7.27
CA THR A 34 14.30 6.71 8.15
C THR A 34 13.05 7.56 8.25
N ASN A 35 11.94 7.07 7.70
CA ASN A 35 10.66 7.77 7.68
C ASN A 35 9.77 7.31 8.85
N SER A 36 9.74 8.11 9.91
CA SER A 36 8.96 7.88 11.13
C SER A 36 7.48 8.28 11.01
N LYS A 37 7.09 8.95 9.92
CA LYS A 37 5.70 9.35 9.66
C LYS A 37 5.06 8.44 8.60
N PHE A 38 3.74 8.35 8.61
CA PHE A 38 2.99 7.40 7.77
C PHE A 38 2.94 7.83 6.31
N VAL A 39 2.48 9.04 6.02
CA VAL A 39 2.40 9.57 4.65
C VAL A 39 3.69 10.34 4.36
N PHE A 40 4.72 9.65 3.83
CA PHE A 40 5.94 10.27 3.25
C PHE A 40 6.60 11.36 4.11
N GLY A 41 6.68 11.15 5.43
CA GLY A 41 7.26 12.15 6.32
C GLY A 41 6.36 13.37 6.63
N VAL A 42 5.10 13.41 6.16
CA VAL A 42 4.19 14.56 6.28
C VAL A 42 3.16 14.39 7.41
N ILE A 43 2.46 13.25 7.49
CA ILE A 43 1.33 13.06 8.43
C ILE A 43 1.50 11.77 9.25
N GLY A 44 1.19 11.84 10.56
CA GLY A 44 1.11 10.70 11.48
C GLY A 44 2.40 10.42 12.27
N SER A 45 2.29 9.49 13.22
CA SER A 45 3.42 8.94 14.00
C SER A 45 3.69 7.49 13.59
N ASN A 46 4.86 6.95 13.97
CA ASN A 46 5.21 5.55 13.72
C ASN A 46 4.14 4.58 14.22
N ASN A 47 3.54 4.86 15.38
CA ASN A 47 2.48 4.03 15.96
C ASN A 47 1.20 4.06 15.11
N ILE A 48 0.82 5.25 14.60
CA ILE A 48 -0.33 5.39 13.70
C ILE A 48 -0.06 4.62 12.40
N ALA A 49 1.16 4.70 11.88
CA ALA A 49 1.56 3.96 10.68
C ALA A 49 1.39 2.44 10.86
N ILE A 50 1.87 1.90 11.98
CA ILE A 50 1.74 0.48 12.33
C ILE A 50 0.26 0.07 12.38
N ILE A 51 -0.59 0.85 13.06
CA ILE A 51 -2.02 0.55 13.18
C ILE A 51 -2.68 0.49 11.81
N ILE A 52 -2.43 1.48 10.95
CA ILE A 52 -3.04 1.52 9.61
C ILE A 52 -2.56 0.35 8.75
N LEU A 53 -1.25 0.03 8.77
CA LEU A 53 -0.69 -1.09 8.04
C LEU A 53 -1.30 -2.44 8.48
N LEU A 54 -1.51 -2.63 9.78
CA LEU A 54 -2.17 -3.83 10.31
C LEU A 54 -3.63 -3.92 9.89
N LEU A 55 -4.39 -2.82 9.99
CA LEU A 55 -5.79 -2.78 9.54
C LEU A 55 -5.91 -3.07 8.05
N PHE A 56 -5.01 -2.49 7.25
CA PHE A 56 -4.92 -2.74 5.82
C PHE A 56 -4.66 -4.22 5.52
N LEU A 57 -3.67 -4.84 6.19
CA LEU A 57 -3.34 -6.25 6.02
C LEU A 57 -4.53 -7.17 6.34
N VAL A 58 -5.17 -6.97 7.49
CA VAL A 58 -6.33 -7.76 7.92
C VAL A 58 -7.48 -7.61 6.93
N PHE A 59 -7.76 -6.38 6.49
CA PHE A 59 -8.82 -6.09 5.55
C PHE A 59 -8.62 -6.80 4.21
N PHE A 60 -7.42 -6.74 3.64
CA PHE A 60 -7.14 -7.36 2.35
C PHE A 60 -7.17 -8.89 2.42
N VAL A 61 -6.53 -9.49 3.43
CA VAL A 61 -6.59 -10.94 3.64
C VAL A 61 -8.04 -11.41 3.82
N TYR A 62 -8.86 -10.66 4.56
CA TYR A 62 -10.29 -11.00 4.73
C TYR A 62 -11.05 -11.04 3.39
N LEU A 63 -10.80 -10.08 2.51
CA LEU A 63 -11.49 -9.99 1.21
C LEU A 63 -11.10 -11.10 0.24
N THR A 64 -9.85 -11.54 0.29
CA THR A 64 -9.30 -12.54 -0.62
C THR A 64 -9.40 -13.96 -0.07
N ALA A 65 -9.57 -14.14 1.26
CA ALA A 65 -9.57 -15.43 1.94
C ALA A 65 -10.54 -16.49 1.36
N LYS A 66 -11.65 -16.07 0.75
CA LYS A 66 -12.64 -16.99 0.14
C LYS A 66 -12.36 -17.33 -1.31
N SER A 67 -11.34 -16.74 -1.94
CA SER A 67 -11.07 -16.84 -3.36
C SER A 67 -9.84 -17.70 -3.63
N LYS A 68 -9.99 -18.79 -4.37
CA LYS A 68 -8.89 -19.70 -4.72
C LYS A 68 -8.17 -19.35 -6.03
N LYS A 69 -8.45 -18.18 -6.63
CA LYS A 69 -7.79 -17.82 -7.90
C LYS A 69 -6.35 -17.40 -7.62
N ALA A 70 -5.41 -17.93 -8.42
CA ALA A 70 -3.98 -17.64 -8.30
C ALA A 70 -3.66 -16.14 -8.30
N VAL A 71 -4.46 -15.32 -8.98
CA VAL A 71 -4.24 -13.87 -9.03
C VAL A 71 -4.48 -13.18 -7.67
N TYR A 72 -5.44 -13.67 -6.87
CA TYR A 72 -5.62 -13.19 -5.50
C TYR A 72 -4.46 -13.66 -4.62
N THR A 73 -4.01 -14.91 -4.79
CA THR A 73 -2.83 -15.44 -4.08
C THR A 73 -1.57 -14.62 -4.35
N LEU A 74 -1.31 -14.25 -5.61
CA LEU A 74 -0.16 -13.41 -5.95
C LEU A 74 -0.26 -12.02 -5.31
N ALA A 75 -1.43 -11.40 -5.38
CA ALA A 75 -1.63 -10.10 -4.75
C ALA A 75 -1.49 -10.15 -3.23
N ASP A 76 -2.04 -11.18 -2.58
CA ASP A 76 -1.91 -11.38 -1.14
C ASP A 76 -0.44 -11.54 -0.74
N ILE A 77 0.34 -12.34 -1.48
CA ILE A 77 1.77 -12.51 -1.22
C ILE A 77 2.50 -11.17 -1.30
N LEU A 78 2.24 -10.36 -2.35
CA LEU A 78 2.88 -9.05 -2.51
C LEU A 78 2.49 -8.09 -1.38
N LEU A 79 1.19 -8.00 -1.05
CA LEU A 79 0.71 -7.12 0.02
C LEU A 79 1.26 -7.55 1.39
N ILE A 80 1.22 -8.84 1.70
CA ILE A 80 1.73 -9.38 2.97
C ILE A 80 3.23 -9.13 3.07
N ALA A 81 4.01 -9.43 2.02
CA ALA A 81 5.46 -9.24 2.03
C ALA A 81 5.84 -7.75 2.21
N GLY A 82 5.18 -6.84 1.47
CA GLY A 82 5.42 -5.41 1.61
C GLY A 82 5.02 -4.89 2.98
N VAL A 83 3.80 -5.16 3.44
CA VAL A 83 3.35 -4.69 4.76
C VAL A 83 4.22 -5.26 5.88
N ALA A 84 4.56 -6.55 5.85
CA ALA A 84 5.41 -7.17 6.86
C ALA A 84 6.80 -6.54 6.91
N SER A 85 7.43 -6.29 5.76
CA SER A 85 8.73 -5.60 5.70
C SER A 85 8.65 -4.20 6.33
N ASN A 86 7.62 -3.42 5.97
CA ASN A 86 7.41 -2.08 6.50
C ASN A 86 7.10 -2.06 8.00
N LEU A 87 6.40 -3.08 8.52
CA LEU A 87 6.13 -3.24 9.95
C LEU A 87 7.39 -3.64 10.74
N LEU A 88 8.21 -4.54 10.19
CA LEU A 88 9.47 -4.94 10.81
C LEU A 88 10.40 -3.72 10.98
N ASP A 89 10.58 -2.94 9.93
CA ASP A 89 11.36 -1.71 9.99
C ASP A 89 10.85 -0.75 11.08
N ARG A 90 9.54 -0.55 11.14
CA ARG A 90 8.93 0.33 12.15
C ARG A 90 9.07 -0.19 13.58
N ALA A 91 9.06 -1.50 13.77
CA ALA A 91 9.24 -2.12 15.08
C ALA A 91 10.68 -2.03 15.58
N PHE A 92 11.68 -2.21 14.70
CA PHE A 92 13.10 -2.25 15.08
C PHE A 92 13.81 -0.90 14.94
N ARG A 93 13.37 -0.03 14.04
CA ARG A 93 14.05 1.22 13.66
C ARG A 93 13.22 2.47 13.93
N GLY A 94 11.96 2.33 14.35
CA GLY A 94 11.08 3.46 14.64
C GLY A 94 10.55 4.20 13.40
N GLY A 95 10.74 3.64 12.19
CA GLY A 95 10.26 4.18 10.92
C GLY A 95 10.52 3.21 9.76
N ALA A 96 9.98 3.52 8.56
CA ALA A 96 10.35 2.84 7.32
C ALA A 96 11.77 3.22 6.89
N THR A 97 12.53 2.26 6.34
CA THR A 97 13.84 2.54 5.74
C THR A 97 13.69 2.77 4.24
N ASP A 98 13.80 4.03 3.80
CA ASP A 98 13.67 4.40 2.40
C ASP A 98 15.04 4.65 1.76
N TYR A 99 15.29 3.97 0.64
CA TYR A 99 16.61 3.87 0.02
C TYR A 99 16.60 3.95 -1.51
N ILE A 100 15.43 3.98 -2.15
CA ILE A 100 15.30 4.19 -3.59
C ILE A 100 14.93 5.65 -3.82
N SER A 101 15.72 6.34 -4.65
CA SER A 101 15.49 7.74 -5.03
C SER A 101 15.52 7.86 -6.56
N ILE A 102 14.44 8.39 -7.14
CA ILE A 102 14.30 8.57 -8.59
C ILE A 102 13.84 9.99 -8.90
N GLY A 103 14.74 10.82 -9.41
CA GLY A 103 14.44 12.17 -9.87
C GLY A 103 13.83 13.04 -8.77
N ARG A 104 12.57 13.46 -8.96
CA ARG A 104 11.81 14.30 -8.02
C ARG A 104 10.76 13.52 -7.22
N LEU A 105 10.69 12.20 -7.41
CA LEU A 105 9.81 11.37 -6.60
C LEU A 105 10.35 11.33 -5.16
N PRO A 106 9.46 11.21 -4.16
CA PRO A 106 9.94 10.95 -2.81
C PRO A 106 10.75 9.66 -2.76
N THR A 107 11.60 9.53 -1.74
CA THR A 107 12.28 8.27 -1.47
C THR A 107 11.27 7.18 -1.10
N PHE A 108 11.53 5.96 -1.53
CA PHE A 108 10.69 4.79 -1.23
C PHE A 108 11.55 3.54 -1.08
N ASN A 109 10.93 2.42 -0.75
CA ASN A 109 11.60 1.14 -0.61
C ASN A 109 10.90 0.03 -1.43
N ILE A 110 11.49 -1.17 -1.44
CA ILE A 110 10.91 -2.33 -2.14
C ILE A 110 9.53 -2.73 -1.58
N ALA A 111 9.30 -2.51 -0.29
CA ALA A 111 8.02 -2.83 0.34
C ALA A 111 6.88 -1.97 -0.25
N ASP A 112 7.14 -0.70 -0.54
CA ASP A 112 6.17 0.19 -1.18
C ASP A 112 5.85 -0.27 -2.61
N ILE A 113 6.86 -0.74 -3.36
CA ILE A 113 6.67 -1.32 -4.70
C ILE A 113 5.76 -2.54 -4.62
N PHE A 114 6.01 -3.46 -3.68
CA PHE A 114 5.18 -4.66 -3.52
C PHE A 114 3.73 -4.32 -3.18
N ILE A 115 3.53 -3.34 -2.29
CA ILE A 115 2.19 -2.87 -1.93
C ILE A 115 1.47 -2.29 -3.16
N ILE A 116 2.13 -1.43 -3.95
CA ILE A 116 1.56 -0.83 -5.16
C ILE A 116 1.17 -1.90 -6.18
N ILE A 117 2.07 -2.84 -6.48
CA ILE A 117 1.80 -3.88 -7.47
C ILE A 117 0.65 -4.78 -6.99
N GLY A 118 0.65 -5.19 -5.72
CA GLY A 118 -0.44 -5.99 -5.14
C GLY A 118 -1.79 -5.29 -5.25
N LEU A 119 -1.84 -4.00 -4.94
CA LEU A 119 -3.06 -3.17 -5.07
C LEU A 119 -3.54 -3.09 -6.52
N ILE A 120 -2.64 -2.86 -7.49
CA ILE A 120 -2.99 -2.81 -8.91
C ILE A 120 -3.60 -4.14 -9.37
N VAL A 121 -2.96 -5.26 -9.01
CA VAL A 121 -3.44 -6.60 -9.36
C VAL A 121 -4.85 -6.85 -8.80
N LEU A 122 -5.12 -6.49 -7.55
CA LEU A 122 -6.46 -6.61 -6.96
C LEU A 122 -7.49 -5.71 -7.62
N GLY A 123 -7.13 -4.43 -7.85
CA GLY A 123 -8.01 -3.45 -8.47
C GLY A 123 -8.46 -3.87 -9.86
N VAL A 124 -7.52 -4.32 -10.70
CA VAL A 124 -7.81 -4.79 -12.06
C VAL A 124 -8.74 -6.01 -12.05
N ASN A 125 -8.48 -7.00 -11.17
CA ASN A 125 -9.35 -8.17 -11.05
C ASN A 125 -10.77 -7.80 -10.63
N TYR A 126 -10.86 -6.89 -9.65
CA TYR A 126 -12.13 -6.46 -9.12
C TYR A 126 -12.99 -5.74 -10.17
N LEU A 127 -12.38 -4.81 -10.92
CA LEU A 127 -13.03 -4.09 -12.01
C LEU A 127 -13.48 -5.03 -13.13
N THR A 128 -12.65 -6.00 -13.51
CA THR A 128 -12.97 -6.97 -14.57
C THR A 128 -14.17 -7.83 -14.19
N ARG A 129 -14.21 -8.32 -12.94
CA ARG A 129 -15.31 -9.14 -12.43
C ARG A 129 -16.63 -8.37 -12.29
N SER A 130 -16.57 -7.07 -11.98
CA SER A 130 -17.76 -6.22 -11.93
C SER A 130 -18.40 -6.05 -13.30
N LYS A 131 -17.60 -6.02 -14.38
CA LYS A 131 -18.11 -5.91 -15.76
C LYS A 131 -18.81 -7.19 -16.21
N GLU A 132 -18.29 -8.36 -15.86
CA GLU A 132 -18.92 -9.66 -16.17
C GLU A 132 -20.30 -9.82 -15.50
N LYS A 133 -20.47 -9.31 -14.29
CA LYS A 133 -21.74 -9.46 -13.53
C LYS A 133 -22.87 -8.52 -13.98
N THR A 134 -22.58 -7.61 -14.91
CA THR A 134 -23.52 -6.60 -15.43
C THR A 134 -23.92 -6.89 -16.89
N ARG A 135 -23.28 -7.87 -17.55
CA ARG A 135 -23.76 -8.52 -18.78
C ARG A 135 -24.58 -9.74 -18.43
#